data_AF-A0A6L3X5E1-F1
#
_entry.id   AF-A0A6L3X5E1-F1
#
_cell.length_a   1.000
_cell.length_b   1.000
_cell.length_c   1.000
_cell.angle_alpha   90.00
_cell.angle_beta   90.00
_cell.angle_gamma   90.00
#
_symmetry.space_group_name_H-M   'P 1'
#
loop_
_entity.id
_entity.type
_entity.pdbx_description
1 polymer ?
#
loop_
_entity_poly.entity_id
_entity_poly.type
_entity_poly.pdbx_seq_one_letter_code
_entity_poly.pdbx_strand_id
1 'polypeptide(L)'
;FNRLQNNTSDALALSENSYQLKAIKPVIQEVDKLSSIGLRLTDLVARQGTLDDNEIASIQSELDNAAKIQDEVVIAAVYPLETLLRATRNQ
;
A
#
# COMPACT_ATOMS: atom_id res chain seq x y z
N PHE A 1 1.05 -8.61 -2.24
CA PHE A 1 0.30 -7.86 -1.21
C PHE A 1 -0.38 -8.73 -0.16
N ASN A 2 -0.97 -9.90 -0.49
CA ASN A 2 -1.60 -10.79 0.52
C ASN A 2 -0.75 -11.06 1.77
N ARG A 3 0.53 -11.40 1.60
CA ARG A 3 1.44 -11.63 2.74
C ARG A 3 1.56 -10.42 3.68
N LEU A 4 1.60 -9.21 3.12
CA LEU A 4 1.74 -7.99 3.91
C LEU A 4 0.44 -7.72 4.69
N GLN A 5 -0.72 -7.76 4.01
CA GLN A 5 -2.03 -7.58 4.64
C GLN A 5 -2.30 -8.62 5.75
N ASN A 6 -1.97 -9.89 5.51
CA ASN A 6 -2.16 -10.95 6.50
C ASN A 6 -1.30 -10.77 7.75
N ASN A 7 -0.15 -10.11 7.62
CA ASN A 7 0.79 -9.91 8.73
C ASN A 7 0.50 -8.61 9.51
N THR A 8 -0.31 -7.69 8.98
CA THR A 8 -0.57 -6.38 9.62
C THR A 8 -1.11 -6.53 11.04
N SER A 9 -2.13 -7.36 11.25
CA SER A 9 -2.79 -7.48 12.56
C SER A 9 -1.81 -7.95 13.64
N ASP A 10 -1.00 -8.96 13.32
CA ASP A 10 0.00 -9.50 14.25
C ASP A 10 1.11 -8.48 14.50
N ALA A 11 1.59 -7.80 13.47
CA ALA A 11 2.59 -6.74 13.60
C ALA A 11 2.08 -5.56 14.45
N LEU A 12 0.82 -5.15 14.27
CA LEU A 12 0.18 -4.12 15.09
C LEU A 12 0.11 -4.54 16.55
N ALA A 13 -0.37 -5.76 16.83
CA ALA A 13 -0.45 -6.28 18.19
C ALA A 13 0.94 -6.30 18.86
N LEU A 14 1.98 -6.71 18.14
CA LEU A 14 3.36 -6.65 18.65
C LEU A 14 3.83 -5.21 18.91
N SER A 15 3.50 -4.27 18.02
CA SER A 15 3.86 -2.85 18.18
C SER A 15 3.19 -2.19 19.39
N GLU A 16 1.99 -2.64 19.76
CA GLU A 16 1.23 -2.09 20.89
C GLU A 16 1.71 -2.64 22.23
N ASN A 17 2.21 -3.89 22.23
CA ASN A 17 2.64 -4.59 23.44
C ASN A 17 4.15 -4.55 23.69
N SER A 18 4.95 -3.94 22.79
CA SER A 18 6.40 -3.76 22.97
C SER A 18 6.77 -2.29 22.90
N TYR A 19 7.45 -1.79 23.94
CA TYR A 19 7.95 -0.42 23.98
C TYR A 19 8.90 -0.11 22.81
N GLN A 20 9.80 -1.04 22.48
CA GLN A 20 10.74 -0.89 21.37
C GLN A 20 10.03 -0.82 20.01
N LEU A 21 8.96 -1.60 19.83
CA LEU A 21 8.23 -1.67 18.57
C LEU A 21 7.15 -0.60 18.43
N LYS A 22 6.85 0.16 19.48
CA LYS A 22 5.81 1.20 19.43
C LYS A 22 6.07 2.25 18.35
N ALA A 23 7.34 2.55 18.09
CA ALA A 23 7.75 3.53 17.07
C ALA A 23 7.42 3.10 15.63
N ILE A 24 7.29 1.80 15.34
CA ILE A 24 7.02 1.30 13.98
C ILE A 24 5.52 1.21 13.66
N LYS A 25 4.64 1.54 14.60
CA LYS A 25 3.18 1.51 14.38
C LYS A 25 2.74 2.29 13.12
N PRO A 26 3.23 3.52 12.85
CA PRO A 26 2.85 4.26 11.63
C PRO A 26 3.26 3.53 10.35
N VAL A 27 4.42 2.87 10.35
CA VAL A 27 4.91 2.09 9.20
C VAL A 27 3.99 0.90 8.93
N ILE A 28 3.58 0.18 9.97
CA ILE A 28 2.67 -0.96 9.83
C ILE A 28 1.32 -0.52 9.27
N GLN A 29 0.78 0.61 9.74
CA GLN A 29 -0.49 1.16 9.25
C GLN A 29 -0.40 1.57 7.77
N GLU A 30 0.72 2.17 7.35
CA GLU A 30 0.90 2.54 5.95
C GLU A 30 1.03 1.29 5.06
N VAL A 31 1.80 0.29 5.50
CA VAL A 31 1.94 -0.98 4.76
C VAL A 31 0.58 -1.67 4.60
N ASP A 32 -0.30 -1.62 5.59
CA ASP A 32 -1.66 -2.18 5.49
C ASP A 32 -2.50 -1.49 4.42
N LYS A 33 -2.49 -0.15 4.43
CA LYS A 33 -3.18 0.66 3.44
C LYS A 33 -2.66 0.37 2.03
N LEU A 34 -1.34 0.43 1.85
CA LEU A 34 -0.67 0.13 0.57
C LEU A 34 -0.96 -1.31 0.10
N SER A 35 -1.03 -2.27 1.02
CA SER A 35 -1.37 -3.65 0.69
C SER A 35 -2.79 -3.81 0.18
N SER A 36 -3.73 -3.08 0.78
CA SER A 36 -5.13 -3.06 0.34
C SER A 36 -5.27 -2.47 -1.07
N ILE A 37 -4.58 -1.35 -1.35
CA ILE A 37 -4.49 -0.77 -2.71
C ILE A 37 -3.89 -1.79 -3.68
N GLY A 38 -2.80 -2.45 -3.30
CA GLY A 38 -2.11 -3.40 -4.15
C GLY A 38 -2.94 -4.63 -4.51
N LEU A 39 -3.74 -5.14 -3.57
CA LEU A 39 -4.70 -6.21 -3.86
C LEU A 39 -5.77 -5.76 -4.84
N ARG A 40 -6.34 -4.57 -4.64
CA ARG A 40 -7.31 -3.98 -5.55
C ARG A 40 -6.74 -3.83 -6.97
N LEU A 41 -5.56 -3.24 -7.11
CA LEU A 41 -4.93 -3.05 -8.42
C LEU A 41 -4.53 -4.38 -9.08
N THR A 42 -4.06 -5.36 -8.30
CA THR A 42 -3.72 -6.69 -8.82
C THR A 42 -4.96 -7.38 -9.38
N ASP A 43 -6.09 -7.34 -8.67
CA ASP A 43 -7.36 -7.92 -9.14
C ASP A 43 -7.85 -7.20 -10.42
N LEU A 44 -7.74 -5.88 -10.46
CA LEU A 44 -8.14 -5.09 -11.62
C LEU A 44 -7.31 -5.44 -12.86
N VAL A 45 -5.98 -5.50 -12.74
CA VAL A 45 -5.07 -5.90 -13.83
C VAL A 45 -5.38 -7.33 -14.29
N ALA A 46 -5.61 -8.27 -13.36
CA ALA A 46 -5.92 -9.65 -13.70
C ALA A 46 -7.21 -9.79 -14.52
N ARG A 47 -8.18 -8.88 -14.31
CA ARG A 47 -9.46 -8.85 -15.03
C ARG A 47 -9.44 -7.93 -16.26
N GLN A 48 -8.29 -7.37 -16.62
CA GLN A 48 -8.14 -6.37 -17.68
C GLN A 48 -9.08 -5.16 -17.49
N GLY A 49 -9.35 -4.80 -16.23
CA GLY A 49 -10.15 -3.64 -15.90
C GLY A 49 -9.32 -2.36 -15.91
N THR A 50 -10.03 -1.23 -15.91
CA THR A 50 -9.44 0.10 -15.98
C THR A 50 -10.02 0.98 -14.89
N LEU A 51 -9.23 1.93 -14.40
CA LEU A 51 -9.69 3.00 -13.49
C LEU A 51 -10.04 4.25 -14.29
N ASP A 52 -10.98 5.05 -13.76
CA ASP A 52 -11.18 6.40 -14.26
C ASP A 52 -10.13 7.39 -13.73
N ASP A 53 -10.10 8.60 -14.30
CA ASP A 53 -9.12 9.63 -13.94
C ASP A 53 -9.19 10.06 -12.48
N ASN A 54 -10.38 10.07 -11.86
CA ASN A 54 -10.55 10.44 -10.47
C ASN A 54 -10.00 9.36 -9.55
N GLU A 55 -10.27 8.09 -9.87
CA GLU A 55 -9.73 6.95 -9.14
C GLU A 55 -8.20 6.91 -9.24
N ILE A 56 -7.64 7.16 -10.43
CA ILE A 56 -6.19 7.25 -10.65
C ILE A 56 -5.59 8.37 -9.80
N ALA A 57 -6.18 9.57 -9.86
CA ALA A 57 -5.68 10.72 -9.10
C ALA A 57 -5.75 10.48 -7.58
N SER A 58 -6.83 9.86 -7.10
CA SER A 58 -6.97 9.51 -5.69
C SER A 58 -5.88 8.53 -5.26
N ILE A 59 -5.68 7.42 -5.99
CA ILE A 59 -4.66 6.42 -5.63
C ILE A 59 -3.26 7.03 -5.72
N GLN A 60 -2.96 7.80 -6.76
CA GLN A 60 -1.67 8.49 -6.89
C GLN A 60 -1.39 9.39 -5.67
N SER A 61 -2.39 10.15 -5.20
CA SER A 61 -2.23 10.98 -4.00
C SER A 61 -1.92 10.16 -2.75
N GLU A 62 -2.52 8.97 -2.61
CA GLU A 62 -2.19 8.07 -1.50
C GLU A 62 -0.75 7.56 -1.59
N LEU A 63 -0.29 7.16 -2.78
CA LEU A 63 1.10 6.72 -3.00
C LEU A 63 2.11 7.85 -2.75
N ASP A 64 1.82 9.06 -3.22
CA ASP A 64 2.67 10.24 -3.02
C ASP A 64 2.77 10.61 -1.54
N ASN A 65 1.69 10.43 -0.78
CA ASN A 65 1.69 10.65 0.67
C ASN A 65 2.45 9.56 1.41
N ALA A 66 2.28 8.29 1.03
CA ALA A 66 3.01 7.18 1.60
C ALA A 66 4.53 7.32 1.37
N ALA A 67 4.94 7.76 0.17
CA ALA A 67 6.35 7.97 -0.17
C ALA A 67 7.05 9.06 0.68
N LYS A 68 6.28 9.92 1.36
CA LYS A 68 6.85 10.89 2.33
C LYS A 68 7.24 10.23 3.64
N ILE A 69 6.71 9.04 3.94
CA ILE A 69 7.19 8.23 5.05
C ILE A 69 8.56 7.70 4.64
N GLN A 70 9.61 8.26 5.24
CA GLN A 70 11.02 7.95 4.95
C GLN A 70 11.44 6.59 5.52
N ASP A 71 10.55 5.61 5.45
CA ASP A 71 10.81 4.23 5.84
C ASP A 71 10.92 3.38 4.57
N GLU A 72 12.03 2.65 4.45
CA GLU A 72 12.32 1.87 3.24
C GLU A 72 11.26 0.80 2.95
N VAL A 73 10.57 0.26 3.96
CA VAL A 73 9.52 -0.75 3.75
C VAL A 73 8.30 -0.13 3.07
N VAL A 74 7.93 1.09 3.45
CA VAL A 74 6.84 1.83 2.83
C VAL A 74 7.21 2.19 1.39
N ILE A 75 8.40 2.76 1.20
CA ILE A 75 8.89 3.18 -0.13
C ILE A 75 8.96 1.97 -1.08
N ALA A 76 9.46 0.83 -0.61
CA ALA A 76 9.53 -0.41 -1.39
C ALA A 76 8.14 -0.94 -1.80
N ALA A 77 7.10 -0.71 -0.99
CA ALA A 77 5.73 -1.06 -1.34
C ALA A 77 5.11 -0.09 -2.36
N VAL A 78 5.53 1.18 -2.40
CA VAL A 78 5.03 2.19 -3.35
C VAL A 78 5.41 1.85 -4.80
N TYR A 79 6.66 1.50 -5.09
CA TYR A 79 7.12 1.25 -6.48
C TYR A 79 6.30 0.20 -7.27
N PRO A 80 5.99 -0.99 -6.74
CA PRO A 80 5.14 -1.94 -7.44
C PRO A 80 3.70 -1.42 -7.60
N LEU A 81 3.21 -0.58 -6.68
CA LEU A 81 1.88 0.03 -6.79
C LEU A 81 1.82 1.06 -7.92
N GLU A 82 2.85 1.88 -8.08
CA GLU A 82 2.94 2.81 -9.22
C GLU A 82 2.93 2.05 -10.55
N THR A 83 3.61 0.90 -10.60
CA THR A 83 3.63 0.04 -11.79
C THR A 83 2.24 -0.52 -12.10
N LEU A 84 1.55 -1.04 -11.08
CA LEU A 84 0.18 -1.55 -11.24
C LEU A 84 -0.80 -0.43 -11.61
N LEU A 85 -0.70 0.74 -10.99
CA LEU A 85 -1.57 1.88 -11.26
C LEU A 85 -1.44 2.35 -12.72
N ARG A 86 -0.21 2.36 -13.26
CA ARG A 86 0.05 2.64 -14.68
C ARG A 86 -0.60 1.61 -15.59
N ALA A 87 -0.58 0.34 -15.23
CA ALA A 87 -1.20 -0.74 -16.01
C ALA A 87 -2.73 -0.69 -16.02
N THR A 88 -3.35 0.01 -15.06
CA THR A 88 -4.82 0.17 -14.96
C THR A 88 -5.36 1.44 -15.61
N ARG A 89 -4.51 2.28 -16.20
CA ARG A 89 -4.97 3.46 -16.95
C ARG A 89 -5.59 3.00 -18.27
N ASN A 90 -6.77 3.54 -18.61
CA ASN A 90 -7.32 3.40 -19.96
C ASN A 90 -6.33 4.01 -20.95
N GLN A 91 -5.97 3.27 -22.01
CA GLN A 91 -5.20 3.80 -23.14
C GLN A 91 -6.09 4.59 -24.09
#